data_AF-A0A968XPC8-F1
#
_entry.id   AF-A0A968XPC8-F1
#
_cell.length_a   1.000
_cell.length_b   1.000
_cell.length_c   1.000
_cell.angle_alpha   90.00
_cell.angle_beta   90.00
_cell.angle_gamma   90.00
#
_symmetry.space_group_name_H-M   'P 1'
#
loop_
_entity.id
_entity.type
_entity.pdbx_description
1 polymer ?
#
loop_
_entity_poly.entity_id
_entity_poly.type
_entity_poly.pdbx_seq_one_letter_code
_entity_poly.pdbx_strand_id
1 'polypeptide(L)'
;MDGLREKSKSYARVAAEAAAAEKAKRAQNLPQGIYNVIYADPPWLYDNQGVLGAAQKHYAGMPLDDICALPRTMNLRTDANAVLFLWATNPLLAEALRVVEAWGFEYKTNLVWVKTNLEKPGSGWYVRGRHELLLIATRGSFTPLENVSPPIGSVLEAPIDAHSRKPDDAYRIIERLYPSCRYLELFARRQTPRPGWDYWGDEAHVDG
;
A
#
# COMPACT_ATOMS: atom_id res chain seq x y z
N MET A 1 -4.88 10.42 44.68
CA MET A 1 -4.31 10.78 43.36
C MET A 1 -3.35 9.70 42.81
N ASP A 2 -2.84 8.78 43.63
CA ASP A 2 -1.86 7.77 43.18
C ASP A 2 -2.43 6.63 42.30
N GLY A 3 -3.64 6.13 42.58
CA GLY A 3 -4.23 5.01 41.83
C GLY A 3 -4.59 5.31 40.35
N LEU A 4 -4.78 6.58 39.98
CA LEU A 4 -4.98 7.01 38.59
C LEU A 4 -3.65 7.02 37.81
N ARG A 5 -2.55 7.35 38.48
CA ARG A 5 -1.20 7.38 37.92
C ARG A 5 -0.67 5.97 37.66
N GLU A 6 -1.03 5.03 38.53
CA GLU A 6 -0.63 3.62 38.44
C GLU A 6 -1.42 2.87 37.35
N LYS A 7 -2.73 3.10 37.24
CA LYS A 7 -3.54 2.59 36.12
C LYS A 7 -3.07 3.14 34.76
N SER A 8 -2.73 4.43 34.68
CA SER A 8 -2.22 5.04 33.44
C SER A 8 -0.88 4.44 32.99
N LYS A 9 0.05 4.17 33.93
CA LYS A 9 1.30 3.43 33.65
C LYS A 9 1.04 1.99 33.18
N SER A 10 0.04 1.32 33.76
CA SER A 10 -0.36 -0.03 33.35
C SER A 10 -0.92 -0.09 31.92
N TYR A 11 -1.78 0.86 31.54
CA TYR A 11 -2.30 0.94 30.16
C TYR A 11 -1.20 1.23 29.14
N ALA A 12 -0.28 2.14 29.46
CA ALA A 12 0.85 2.45 28.59
C ALA A 12 1.76 1.22 28.36
N ARG A 13 1.97 0.41 29.40
CA ARG A 13 2.74 -0.85 29.30
C ARG A 13 2.06 -1.88 28.39
N VAL A 14 0.76 -2.09 28.57
CA VAL A 14 -0.02 -3.02 27.73
C VAL A 14 -0.05 -2.58 26.27
N ALA A 15 -0.21 -1.27 26.01
CA ALA A 15 -0.16 -0.73 24.65
C ALA A 15 1.23 -0.89 24.02
N ALA A 16 2.30 -0.69 24.78
CA ALA A 16 3.67 -0.88 24.31
C ALA A 16 3.98 -2.36 24.03
N GLU A 17 3.51 -3.29 24.87
CA GLU A 17 3.65 -4.73 24.67
C GLU A 17 2.88 -5.21 23.42
N ALA A 18 1.66 -4.72 23.20
CA ALA A 18 0.89 -5.01 21.98
C ALA A 18 1.57 -4.46 20.71
N ALA A 19 2.07 -3.22 20.75
CA ALA A 19 2.81 -2.63 19.64
C ALA A 19 4.13 -3.38 19.36
N ALA A 20 4.82 -3.85 20.40
CA ALA A 20 6.02 -4.66 20.25
C ALA A 20 5.73 -6.06 19.68
N ALA A 21 4.64 -6.71 20.09
CA ALA A 21 4.20 -7.98 19.54
C ALA A 21 3.80 -7.85 18.06
N GLU A 22 3.08 -6.79 17.69
CA GLU A 22 2.72 -6.50 16.30
C GLU A 22 3.96 -6.21 15.45
N LYS A 23 4.91 -5.44 15.99
CA LYS A 23 6.21 -5.19 15.35
C LYS A 23 7.03 -6.48 15.17
N ALA A 24 6.98 -7.39 16.14
CA ALA A 24 7.65 -8.69 16.05
C ALA A 24 7.00 -9.61 15.02
N LYS A 25 5.66 -9.61 14.92
CA LYS A 25 4.90 -10.33 13.90
C LYS A 25 5.21 -9.81 12.49
N ARG A 26 5.28 -8.48 12.33
CA ARG A 26 5.71 -7.81 11.09
C ARG A 26 7.15 -8.12 10.67
N ALA A 27 8.01 -8.44 11.63
CA ALA A 27 9.40 -8.82 11.35
C ALA A 27 9.53 -10.30 10.91
N GLN A 28 8.49 -11.12 11.09
CA GLN A 28 8.45 -12.46 10.52
C GLN A 28 8.10 -12.35 9.03
N ASN A 29 8.82 -13.10 8.17
CA ASN A 29 8.65 -13.13 6.72
C ASN A 29 9.03 -11.84 5.97
N LEU A 30 10.12 -11.18 6.38
CA LEU A 30 10.68 -10.09 5.59
C LEU A 30 11.14 -10.61 4.20
N PRO A 31 10.71 -9.97 3.10
CA PRO A 31 11.11 -10.36 1.76
C PRO A 31 12.63 -10.24 1.60
N GLN A 32 13.29 -11.35 1.28
CA GLN A 32 14.76 -11.43 1.16
C GLN A 32 15.24 -11.27 -0.29
N GLY A 33 14.36 -11.18 -1.28
CA GLY A 33 14.76 -11.01 -2.67
C GLY A 33 15.39 -9.65 -2.97
N ILE A 34 15.96 -9.52 -4.16
CA ILE A 34 16.21 -8.23 -4.82
C ILE A 34 15.10 -8.08 -5.85
N TYR A 35 14.29 -7.04 -5.71
CA TYR A 35 13.09 -6.86 -6.53
C TYR A 35 13.25 -5.73 -7.55
N ASN A 36 12.75 -5.96 -8.76
CA ASN A 36 12.66 -4.93 -9.81
C ASN A 36 11.26 -4.31 -9.86
N VAL A 37 10.24 -5.00 -9.33
CA VAL A 37 8.86 -4.53 -9.35
C VAL A 37 8.29 -4.57 -7.94
N ILE A 38 7.88 -3.41 -7.44
CA ILE A 38 7.25 -3.25 -6.12
C ILE A 38 5.83 -2.76 -6.34
N TYR A 39 4.88 -3.39 -5.68
CA TYR A 39 3.47 -3.00 -5.64
C TYR A 39 3.06 -2.79 -4.19
N ALA A 40 2.51 -1.64 -3.85
CA ALA A 40 2.24 -1.29 -2.46
C ALA A 40 0.87 -0.61 -2.29
N ASP A 41 0.14 -1.01 -1.24
CA ASP A 41 -1.11 -0.38 -0.79
C ASP A 41 -1.00 0.05 0.69
N PRO A 42 -0.27 1.13 0.99
CA PRO A 42 0.01 1.51 2.37
C PRO A 42 -1.26 1.71 3.21
N PRO A 43 -1.23 1.35 4.51
CA PRO A 43 -2.34 1.58 5.43
C PRO A 43 -2.38 3.06 5.83
N TRP A 44 -2.82 3.90 4.90
CA TRP A 44 -2.87 5.34 5.05
C TRP A 44 -3.61 5.77 6.33
N LEU A 45 -2.92 6.50 7.20
CA LEU A 45 -3.52 7.15 8.34
C LEU A 45 -4.13 8.49 7.91
N TYR A 46 -5.45 8.63 8.07
CA TYR A 46 -6.14 9.89 7.84
C TYR A 46 -6.13 10.70 9.13
N ASP A 47 -5.62 11.94 9.05
CA ASP A 47 -5.91 12.92 10.09
C ASP A 47 -7.38 13.34 9.94
N ASN A 48 -8.25 12.72 10.75
CA ASN A 48 -9.71 12.82 10.65
C ASN A 48 -10.24 14.21 11.07
N GLN A 49 -9.63 15.31 10.64
CA GLN A 49 -10.10 16.67 10.90
C GLN A 49 -11.28 17.06 10.00
N GLY A 50 -12.22 16.15 9.79
CA GLY A 50 -13.46 16.52 9.12
C GLY A 50 -14.32 15.34 8.74
N VAL A 51 -13.82 14.37 7.96
CA VAL A 51 -14.63 13.41 7.18
C VAL A 51 -15.64 12.65 8.06
N LEU A 52 -16.87 13.16 8.10
CA LEU A 52 -18.02 12.49 8.68
C LEU A 52 -18.35 11.29 7.78
N GLY A 53 -17.97 10.11 8.27
CA GLY A 53 -18.31 8.82 7.68
C GLY A 53 -17.25 8.28 6.71
N ALA A 54 -16.23 7.63 7.26
CA ALA A 54 -15.77 6.29 6.85
C ALA A 54 -14.42 5.96 7.50
N ALA A 55 -14.29 4.71 7.98
CA ALA A 55 -13.06 4.02 8.35
C ALA A 55 -12.43 4.20 9.75
N GLN A 56 -13.13 4.75 10.74
CA GLN A 56 -12.65 4.67 12.13
C GLN A 56 -12.77 3.29 12.80
N LYS A 57 -13.25 2.23 12.10
CA LYS A 57 -13.66 1.01 12.81
C LYS A 57 -12.73 -0.20 12.82
N HIS A 58 -11.80 -0.47 11.91
CA HIS A 58 -11.08 -1.77 12.00
C HIS A 58 -9.61 -1.86 11.56
N TYR A 59 -8.93 -0.79 11.14
CA TYR A 59 -7.52 -0.89 10.74
C TYR A 59 -6.67 0.21 11.38
N ALA A 60 -5.66 -0.18 12.14
CA ALA A 60 -4.64 0.73 12.63
C ALA A 60 -3.82 1.23 11.43
N GLY A 61 -4.03 2.48 11.02
CA GLY A 61 -3.20 3.12 10.00
C GLY A 61 -1.74 3.24 10.46
N MET A 62 -0.82 3.37 9.51
CA MET A 62 0.59 3.59 9.78
C MET A 62 0.91 5.09 9.61
N PRO A 63 1.63 5.71 10.56
CA PRO A 63 2.12 7.07 10.40
C PRO A 63 2.90 7.23 9.08
N LEU A 64 2.75 8.38 8.43
CA LEU A 64 3.40 8.65 7.14
C LEU A 64 4.92 8.47 7.21
N ASP A 65 5.55 8.95 8.28
CA ASP A 65 7.00 8.85 8.44
C ASP A 65 7.46 7.39 8.57
N ASP A 66 6.64 6.52 9.18
CA ASP A 66 6.91 5.09 9.26
C ASP A 66 6.77 4.43 7.88
N ILE A 67 5.76 4.81 7.08
CA ILE A 67 5.61 4.37 5.69
C ILE A 67 6.84 4.80 4.87
N CYS A 68 7.26 6.06 4.99
CA CYS A 68 8.45 6.60 4.31
C CYS A 68 9.75 5.89 4.72
N ALA A 69 9.85 5.46 5.99
CA ALA A 69 11.02 4.76 6.50
C ALA A 69 11.04 3.26 6.16
N LEU A 70 9.92 2.69 5.70
CA LEU A 70 9.72 1.25 5.56
C LEU A 70 10.89 0.54 4.86
N PRO A 71 11.33 0.93 3.64
CA PRO A 71 12.40 0.21 2.94
C PRO A 71 13.70 0.13 3.75
N ARG A 72 14.05 1.20 4.48
CA ARG A 72 15.23 1.22 5.36
C ARG A 72 15.03 0.33 6.58
N THR A 73 13.87 0.44 7.24
CA THR A 73 13.61 -0.29 8.50
C THR A 73 13.54 -1.80 8.29
N MET A 74 13.08 -2.25 7.12
CA MET A 74 12.98 -3.67 6.78
C MET A 74 14.19 -4.19 6.00
N ASN A 75 15.17 -3.34 5.72
CA ASN A 75 16.31 -3.62 4.84
C ASN A 75 15.85 -4.18 3.48
N LEU A 76 14.81 -3.57 2.89
CA LEU A 76 14.27 -3.97 1.60
C LEU A 76 15.31 -3.76 0.51
N ARG A 77 15.61 -4.84 -0.22
CA ARG A 77 16.56 -4.79 -1.33
C ARG A 77 15.80 -4.68 -2.64
N THR A 78 16.14 -3.67 -3.42
CA THR A 78 15.62 -3.46 -4.76
C THR A 78 16.77 -3.38 -5.74
N ASP A 79 16.51 -3.70 -6.99
CA ASP A 79 17.48 -3.47 -8.05
C ASP A 79 17.77 -1.96 -8.22
N ALA A 80 18.90 -1.63 -8.86
CA ALA A 80 19.23 -0.26 -9.25
C ALA A 80 18.25 0.30 -10.30
N ASN A 81 17.68 -0.58 -11.12
CA ASN A 81 16.60 -0.31 -12.05
C ASN A 81 15.33 -1.03 -11.59
N ALA A 82 14.39 -0.27 -11.04
CA ALA A 82 13.16 -0.80 -10.48
C ALA A 82 11.96 0.13 -10.73
N VAL A 83 10.75 -0.43 -10.66
CA VAL A 83 9.48 0.29 -10.72
C VAL A 83 8.70 0.09 -9.42
N LEU A 84 8.07 1.16 -8.97
CA LEU A 84 7.13 1.21 -7.86
C LEU A 84 5.73 1.52 -8.40
N PHE A 85 4.79 0.65 -8.08
CA PHE A 85 3.36 0.86 -8.21
C PHE A 85 2.77 1.12 -6.82
N LEU A 86 2.37 2.36 -6.55
CA LEU A 86 1.92 2.79 -5.22
C LEU A 86 0.47 3.27 -5.25
N TRP A 87 -0.42 2.60 -4.53
CA TRP A 87 -1.79 3.08 -4.36
C TRP A 87 -1.82 4.33 -3.49
N ALA A 88 -2.53 5.35 -3.97
CA ALA A 88 -2.79 6.58 -3.28
C ALA A 88 -4.30 6.85 -3.24
N THR A 89 -4.77 7.32 -2.10
CA THR A 89 -6.11 7.88 -2.03
C THR A 89 -6.06 9.36 -2.40
N ASN A 90 -7.12 9.86 -3.05
CA ASN A 90 -7.11 11.22 -3.60
C ASN A 90 -6.73 12.31 -2.58
N PRO A 91 -7.21 12.27 -1.31
CA PRO A 91 -6.85 13.28 -0.32
C PRO A 91 -5.38 13.22 0.13
N LEU A 92 -4.72 12.07 -0.06
CA LEU A 92 -3.35 11.81 0.41
C LEU A 92 -2.35 11.69 -0.74
N LEU A 93 -2.65 12.30 -1.89
CA LEU A 93 -1.77 12.27 -3.05
C LEU A 93 -0.41 12.91 -2.77
N ALA A 94 -0.39 14.03 -2.02
CA ALA A 94 0.86 14.71 -1.68
C ALA A 94 1.75 13.84 -0.79
N GLU A 95 1.15 13.15 0.18
CA GLU A 95 1.79 12.19 1.07
C GLU A 95 2.30 10.97 0.30
N ALA A 96 1.54 10.46 -0.67
CA ALA A 96 1.98 9.37 -1.53
C ALA A 96 3.20 9.74 -2.38
N LEU A 97 3.26 10.97 -2.89
CA LEU A 97 4.45 11.48 -3.60
C LEU A 97 5.66 11.59 -2.67
N ARG A 98 5.46 11.98 -1.40
CA ARG A 98 6.54 11.94 -0.39
C ARG A 98 7.05 10.51 -0.15
N VAL A 99 6.16 9.51 -0.14
CA VAL A 99 6.55 8.10 -0.02
C VAL A 99 7.38 7.66 -1.23
N VAL A 100 6.95 8.01 -2.44
CA VAL A 100 7.70 7.73 -3.69
C VAL A 100 9.14 8.25 -3.57
N GLU A 101 9.32 9.52 -3.19
CA GLU A 101 10.63 10.15 -3.02
C GLU A 101 11.44 9.50 -1.87
N ALA A 102 10.83 9.28 -0.71
CA ALA A 102 11.49 8.68 0.45
C ALA A 102 11.97 7.25 0.19
N TRP A 103 11.29 6.54 -0.71
CA TRP A 103 11.66 5.20 -1.17
C TRP A 103 12.70 5.26 -2.30
N GLY A 104 13.17 6.43 -2.72
CA GLY A 104 14.19 6.60 -3.75
C GLY A 104 13.68 6.31 -5.16
N PHE A 105 12.40 6.58 -5.43
CA PHE A 105 11.81 6.52 -6.77
C PHE A 105 11.44 7.92 -7.25
N GLU A 106 11.34 8.09 -8.56
CA GLU A 106 10.88 9.30 -9.21
C GLU A 106 9.52 9.04 -9.87
N TYR A 107 8.52 9.86 -9.55
CA TYR A 107 7.18 9.75 -10.13
C TYR A 107 7.20 9.96 -11.65
N LYS A 108 6.46 9.14 -12.39
CA LYS A 108 6.37 9.22 -13.87
C LYS A 108 4.94 9.44 -14.36
N THR A 109 4.00 8.63 -13.90
CA THR A 109 2.59 8.69 -14.33
C THR A 109 1.68 7.92 -13.35
N ASN A 110 0.40 7.78 -13.65
CA ASN A 110 -0.53 6.98 -12.84
C ASN A 110 -1.58 6.24 -13.69
N LEU A 111 -2.13 5.18 -13.10
CA LEU A 111 -3.42 4.62 -13.50
C LEU A 111 -4.52 5.15 -12.57
N VAL A 112 -5.74 5.22 -13.09
CA VAL A 112 -6.95 5.56 -12.33
C VAL A 112 -7.83 4.33 -12.24
N TRP A 113 -8.13 3.87 -11.04
CA TRP A 113 -9.17 2.86 -10.82
C TRP A 113 -10.52 3.53 -10.62
N VAL A 114 -11.40 3.46 -11.62
CA VAL A 114 -12.80 3.89 -11.53
C VAL A 114 -13.64 2.76 -10.92
N LYS A 115 -14.35 3.09 -9.85
CA LYS A 115 -15.20 2.16 -9.09
C LYS A 115 -16.58 2.03 -9.75
N THR A 116 -16.89 0.86 -10.30
CA THR A 116 -18.06 0.67 -11.17
C THR A 116 -19.36 0.33 -10.45
N ASN A 117 -19.30 -0.22 -9.25
CA ASN A 117 -20.48 -0.65 -8.46
C ASN A 117 -20.91 0.37 -7.38
N LEU A 118 -20.57 1.65 -7.55
CA LEU A 118 -21.00 2.72 -6.65
C LEU A 118 -22.42 3.20 -6.99
N GLU A 119 -23.41 2.84 -6.17
CA GLU A 119 -24.76 3.43 -6.24
C GLU A 119 -24.75 4.94 -5.95
N LYS A 120 -23.88 5.36 -5.01
CA LYS A 120 -23.61 6.76 -4.68
C LYS A 120 -22.10 6.97 -4.62
N PRO A 121 -21.59 8.13 -5.07
CA PRO A 121 -20.17 8.40 -4.97
C PRO A 121 -19.74 8.49 -3.49
N GLY A 122 -18.49 8.09 -3.22
CA GLY A 122 -17.96 7.91 -1.87
C GLY A 122 -17.73 9.21 -1.11
N SER A 123 -17.07 9.09 0.05
CA SER A 123 -16.77 10.22 0.93
C SER A 123 -15.91 11.30 0.24
N GLY A 124 -16.04 12.54 0.71
CA GLY A 124 -15.27 13.69 0.25
C GLY A 124 -15.97 15.02 0.54
N TRP A 125 -15.16 16.04 0.85
CA TRP A 125 -15.63 17.37 1.25
C TRP A 125 -15.96 18.25 0.04
N TYR A 126 -14.99 18.40 -0.86
CA TYR A 126 -15.12 19.21 -2.06
C TYR A 126 -15.79 18.46 -3.20
N VAL A 127 -15.37 17.20 -3.41
CA VAL A 127 -15.91 16.30 -4.44
C VAL A 127 -16.03 14.90 -3.85
N ARG A 128 -17.00 14.13 -4.35
CA ARG A 128 -17.27 12.77 -3.89
C ARG A 128 -16.37 11.78 -4.64
N GLY A 129 -15.63 10.95 -3.91
CA GLY A 129 -14.67 10.02 -4.49
C GLY A 129 -15.34 8.93 -5.35
N ARG A 130 -14.87 8.77 -6.60
CA ARG A 130 -15.28 7.67 -7.51
C ARG A 130 -14.11 6.83 -8.01
N HIS A 131 -12.89 7.23 -7.68
CA HIS A 131 -11.69 6.56 -8.12
C HIS A 131 -10.58 6.63 -7.07
N GLU A 132 -9.57 5.78 -7.26
CA GLU A 132 -8.28 5.81 -6.57
C GLU A 132 -7.15 5.82 -7.61
N LEU A 133 -5.96 6.27 -7.20
CA LEU A 133 -4.80 6.37 -8.07
C LEU A 133 -3.81 5.25 -7.77
N LEU A 134 -3.25 4.66 -8.83
CA LEU A 134 -2.07 3.79 -8.74
C LEU A 134 -0.91 4.53 -9.40
N LEU A 135 -0.06 5.13 -8.57
CA LEU A 135 1.11 5.88 -9.03
C LEU A 135 2.14 4.91 -9.61
N ILE A 136 2.80 5.32 -10.69
CA ILE A 136 3.91 4.61 -11.32
C ILE A 136 5.14 5.50 -11.19
N ALA A 137 6.15 4.98 -10.50
CA ALA A 137 7.41 5.65 -10.24
C ALA A 137 8.58 4.71 -10.53
N THR A 138 9.74 5.26 -10.90
CA THR A 138 10.90 4.46 -11.31
C THR A 138 12.15 4.87 -10.57
N ARG A 139 13.05 3.92 -10.35
CA ARG A 139 14.44 4.15 -9.97
C ARG A 139 15.34 3.74 -11.13
N GLY A 140 16.38 4.53 -11.38
CA GLY A 140 17.24 4.33 -12.55
C GLY A 140 16.46 4.52 -13.85
N SER A 141 16.86 3.79 -14.90
CA SER A 141 16.24 3.84 -16.22
C SER A 141 15.40 2.58 -16.46
N PHE A 142 14.38 2.36 -15.64
CA PHE A 142 13.53 1.17 -15.72
C PHE A 142 12.19 1.49 -16.40
N THR A 143 12.14 1.35 -17.72
CA THR A 143 10.92 1.48 -18.54
C THR A 143 10.23 0.11 -18.71
N PRO A 144 8.98 0.05 -19.20
CA PRO A 144 8.35 -1.22 -19.55
C PRO A 144 9.25 -2.08 -20.43
N LEU A 145 9.33 -3.38 -20.13
CA LEU A 145 10.20 -4.33 -20.81
C LEU A 145 9.60 -4.86 -22.10
N GLU A 146 8.27 -4.79 -22.24
CA GLU A 146 7.57 -5.14 -23.46
C GLU A 146 6.77 -3.97 -24.02
N ASN A 147 6.79 -3.86 -25.35
CA ASN A 147 5.83 -3.04 -26.08
C ASN A 147 4.49 -3.77 -26.09
N VAL A 148 3.65 -3.47 -25.10
CA VAL A 148 2.35 -4.13 -24.95
C VAL A 148 1.41 -3.72 -26.09
N SER A 149 0.91 -4.72 -26.83
CA SER A 149 -0.12 -4.55 -27.86
C SER A 149 -1.39 -5.33 -27.49
N PRO A 150 -2.58 -4.71 -27.49
CA PRO A 150 -2.78 -3.26 -27.62
C PRO A 150 -2.19 -2.50 -26.42
N PRO A 151 -1.89 -1.19 -26.58
CA PRO A 151 -1.42 -0.36 -25.48
C PRO A 151 -2.36 -0.41 -24.27
N ILE A 152 -1.77 -0.34 -23.07
CA ILE A 152 -2.54 -0.32 -21.82
C ILE A 152 -3.08 1.11 -21.60
N GLY A 153 -4.40 1.23 -21.49
CA GLY A 153 -5.05 2.49 -21.14
C GLY A 153 -4.80 2.88 -19.68
N SER A 154 -4.85 4.17 -19.37
CA SER A 154 -4.63 4.69 -18.01
C SER A 154 -5.82 4.51 -17.06
N VAL A 155 -6.95 3.99 -17.54
CA VAL A 155 -8.18 3.81 -16.77
C VAL A 155 -8.43 2.31 -16.57
N LEU A 156 -8.59 1.91 -15.32
CA LEU A 156 -9.02 0.58 -14.89
C LEU A 156 -10.43 0.71 -14.33
N GLU A 157 -11.39 0.03 -14.94
CA GLU A 157 -12.78 0.01 -14.47
C GLU A 157 -13.07 -1.32 -13.78
N ALA A 158 -13.26 -1.30 -12.46
CA ALA A 158 -13.52 -2.52 -11.70
C ALA A 158 -14.44 -2.24 -10.49
N PRO A 159 -15.23 -3.24 -10.04
CA PRO A 159 -16.05 -3.09 -8.85
C PRO A 159 -15.19 -3.05 -7.58
N ILE A 160 -15.69 -2.39 -6.55
CA ILE A 160 -15.15 -2.47 -5.19
C ILE A 160 -15.49 -3.83 -4.62
N ASP A 161 -14.51 -4.45 -3.97
CA ASP A 161 -14.68 -5.71 -3.24
C ASP A 161 -14.58 -5.48 -1.71
N ALA A 162 -14.81 -6.52 -0.92
CA ALA A 162 -14.68 -6.50 0.52
C ALA A 162 -13.27 -6.07 0.98
N HIS A 163 -13.20 -5.52 2.20
CA HIS A 163 -11.95 -5.13 2.87
C HIS A 163 -11.08 -4.11 2.11
N SER A 164 -11.68 -3.31 1.22
CA SER A 164 -10.95 -2.33 0.39
C SER A 164 -9.88 -2.99 -0.49
N ARG A 165 -10.10 -4.25 -0.90
CA ARG A 165 -9.19 -4.99 -1.79
C ARG A 165 -9.09 -4.28 -3.14
N LYS A 166 -7.86 -4.13 -3.61
CA LYS A 166 -7.53 -3.56 -4.92
C LYS A 166 -7.82 -4.56 -6.05
N PRO A 167 -8.15 -4.07 -7.27
CA PRO A 167 -8.55 -4.94 -8.37
C PRO A 167 -7.38 -5.79 -8.90
N ASP A 168 -7.67 -7.05 -9.24
CA ASP A 168 -6.68 -8.00 -9.75
C ASP A 168 -6.06 -7.57 -11.09
N ASP A 169 -6.75 -6.72 -11.83
CA ASP A 169 -6.30 -6.15 -13.09
C ASP A 169 -5.01 -5.34 -12.94
N ALA A 170 -4.77 -4.72 -11.77
CA ALA A 170 -3.52 -4.01 -11.50
C ALA A 170 -2.31 -4.95 -11.64
N TYR A 171 -2.39 -6.15 -11.07
CA TYR A 171 -1.32 -7.14 -11.21
C TYR A 171 -1.13 -7.60 -12.65
N ARG A 172 -2.22 -7.85 -13.38
CA ARG A 172 -2.14 -8.29 -14.79
C ARG A 172 -1.48 -7.21 -15.66
N ILE A 173 -1.77 -5.94 -15.39
CA ILE A 173 -1.10 -4.81 -16.06
C ILE A 173 0.40 -4.83 -15.74
N ILE A 174 0.75 -4.96 -14.47
CA ILE A 174 2.15 -4.99 -14.03
C ILE A 174 2.92 -6.14 -14.70
N GLU A 175 2.37 -7.34 -14.68
CA GLU A 175 2.99 -8.54 -15.27
C GLU A 175 3.15 -8.44 -16.79
N ARG A 176 2.22 -7.76 -17.48
CA ARG A 176 2.34 -7.50 -18.92
C ARG A 176 3.41 -6.45 -19.24
N LEU A 177 3.58 -5.44 -18.39
CA LEU A 177 4.61 -4.41 -18.58
C LEU A 177 6.01 -4.92 -18.23
N TYR A 178 6.11 -5.82 -17.25
CA TYR A 178 7.36 -6.28 -16.66
C TYR A 178 7.42 -7.81 -16.53
N PRO A 179 7.26 -8.58 -17.62
CA PRO A 179 7.20 -10.03 -17.54
C PRO A 179 8.48 -10.63 -16.95
N SER A 180 8.33 -11.76 -16.27
CA SER A 180 9.42 -12.52 -15.65
C SER A 180 10.30 -11.75 -14.64
N CYS A 181 9.83 -10.60 -14.14
CA CYS A 181 10.51 -9.86 -13.09
C CYS A 181 10.35 -10.53 -11.71
N ARG A 182 11.19 -10.13 -10.76
CA ARG A 182 10.97 -10.38 -9.33
C ARG A 182 9.97 -9.36 -8.80
N TYR A 183 8.81 -9.84 -8.35
CA TYR A 183 7.73 -9.01 -7.85
C TYR A 183 7.61 -9.07 -6.33
N LEU A 184 7.31 -7.93 -5.72
CA LEU A 184 7.00 -7.82 -4.30
C LEU A 184 5.69 -7.02 -4.09
N GLU A 185 4.76 -7.61 -3.34
CA GLU A 185 3.59 -6.91 -2.79
C GLU A 185 3.87 -6.47 -1.34
N LEU A 186 3.78 -5.17 -1.07
CA LEU A 186 3.87 -4.59 0.28
C LEU A 186 2.49 -4.18 0.78
N PHE A 187 2.26 -4.42 2.08
CA PHE A 187 0.98 -4.24 2.76
C PHE A 187 -0.13 -5.14 2.20
N ALA A 188 0.25 -6.37 1.85
CA ALA A 188 -0.67 -7.37 1.31
C ALA A 188 -1.82 -7.65 2.30
N ARG A 189 -3.05 -7.60 1.78
CA ARG A 189 -4.29 -7.90 2.54
C ARG A 189 -4.95 -9.22 2.10
N ARG A 190 -4.35 -9.91 1.14
CA ARG A 190 -4.92 -11.14 0.59
C ARG A 190 -4.58 -12.30 1.52
N GLN A 191 -5.60 -13.11 1.83
CA GLN A 191 -5.41 -14.40 2.49
C GLN A 191 -4.63 -15.38 1.59
N THR A 192 -4.82 -15.28 0.27
CA THR A 192 -4.10 -16.08 -0.71
C THR A 192 -3.12 -15.20 -1.50
N PRO A 193 -1.80 -15.47 -1.40
CA PRO A 193 -0.79 -14.78 -2.18
C PRO A 193 -1.00 -14.91 -3.69
N ARG A 194 -0.56 -13.91 -4.45
CA ARG A 194 -0.54 -14.02 -5.90
C ARG A 194 0.60 -14.95 -6.34
N PRO A 195 0.34 -15.98 -7.18
CA PRO A 195 1.40 -16.84 -7.67
C PRO A 195 2.53 -16.06 -8.35
N GLY A 196 3.79 -16.35 -7.99
CA GLY A 196 4.97 -15.68 -8.54
C GLY A 196 5.33 -14.35 -7.88
N TRP A 197 4.57 -13.91 -6.87
CA TRP A 197 4.85 -12.69 -6.09
C TRP A 197 5.29 -13.04 -4.68
N ASP A 198 6.38 -12.43 -4.23
CA ASP A 198 6.66 -12.34 -2.80
C ASP A 198 5.75 -11.28 -2.20
N TYR A 199 5.45 -11.38 -0.90
CA TYR A 199 4.53 -10.46 -0.23
C TYR A 199 4.90 -10.21 1.21
N TRP A 200 4.42 -9.08 1.75
CA TRP A 200 4.53 -8.72 3.16
C TRP A 200 3.31 -7.90 3.59
N GLY A 201 2.67 -8.24 4.72
CA GLY A 201 1.50 -7.52 5.24
C GLY A 201 0.82 -8.20 6.43
N ASP A 202 0.01 -7.44 7.18
CA ASP A 202 -0.53 -7.83 8.50
C ASP A 202 -1.59 -8.96 8.45
N GLU A 203 -2.28 -9.13 7.30
CA GLU A 203 -3.31 -10.16 7.09
C GLU A 203 -2.84 -11.34 6.23
N ALA A 204 -1.55 -11.37 5.86
CA ALA A 204 -1.00 -12.41 5.02
C ALA A 204 -0.56 -13.61 5.89
N HIS A 205 -1.51 -14.26 6.57
CA HIS A 205 -1.29 -15.56 7.19
C HIS A 205 -1.80 -16.66 6.25
N VAL A 206 -0.89 -17.49 5.79
CA VAL A 206 -1.19 -18.85 5.32
C VAL A 206 -1.22 -19.74 6.55
N ASP A 207 -2.41 -20.17 6.97
CA ASP A 207 -2.49 -21.39 7.76
C ASP A 207 -2.06 -22.54 6.84
N GLY A 208 -1.08 -23.32 7.32
CA GLY A 208 -0.42 -24.39 6.57
C GLY A 208 -1.29 -25.60 6.26
#